data_AF-A0A8S3F9R9-F1
#
_entry.id   AF-A0A8S3F9R9-F1
#
_cell.length_a   1.000
_cell.length_b   1.000
_cell.length_c   1.000
_cell.angle_alpha   90.00
_cell.angle_beta   90.00
_cell.angle_gamma   90.00
#
_symmetry.space_group_name_H-M   'P 1'
#
loop_
_entity.id
_entity.type
_entity.pdbx_description
1 polymer ?
#
loop_
_entity_poly.entity_id
_entity_poly.type
_entity_poly.pdbx_seq_one_letter_code
_entity_poly.pdbx_strand_id
1 'polypeptide(L)'
;MQSFRSSSHELLNVHIFALLDDEQKGKDKIKANQFGGVPGVTAMIIGLPLSLFYLSYCLTQNHDSGTLLNPFTIEFYHYIIDIHIKLITTHYHIILILICYLLFQASLAIMLPSRIVLGTPIGVNQDGNIKRLDYKLNGLMAYLLTFIAYYIICYHYHTIPSTFLADNFTLLLVASNILSFIIAIGVSILAYQQNNYQFISQNLMYDFWMGYSRNPRLYNFDLKFFFEGRPGLMLWILLNISFIEKQKQNFDGHYSLSIIIITIFQILFVTDYY
;
A
#
# COMPACT_ATOMS: atom_id res chain seq x y z
N MET A 1 18.85 -25.28 -37.97
CA MET A 1 18.35 -23.90 -37.71
C MET A 1 16.86 -23.70 -37.98
N GLN A 2 16.12 -24.65 -38.56
CA GLN A 2 14.65 -24.53 -38.76
C GLN A 2 13.80 -25.03 -37.57
N SER A 3 14.30 -25.90 -36.69
CA SER A 3 13.50 -26.46 -35.57
C SER A 3 13.34 -25.53 -34.36
N PHE A 4 14.17 -24.48 -34.22
CA PHE A 4 14.07 -23.52 -33.11
C PHE A 4 13.06 -22.38 -33.38
N ARG A 5 12.68 -22.15 -34.65
CA ARG A 5 11.66 -21.14 -35.01
C ARG A 5 10.23 -21.66 -34.87
N SER A 6 9.98 -22.96 -35.02
CA SER A 6 8.63 -23.51 -34.86
C SER A 6 8.19 -23.51 -33.40
N SER A 7 9.11 -23.82 -32.46
CA SER A 7 8.78 -23.84 -31.03
C SER A 7 8.46 -22.45 -30.45
N SER A 8 9.12 -21.39 -30.93
CA SER A 8 8.80 -20.01 -30.52
C SER A 8 7.44 -19.55 -31.02
N HIS A 9 7.02 -19.96 -32.22
CA HIS A 9 5.70 -19.64 -32.75
C HIS A 9 4.59 -20.45 -32.06
N GLU A 10 4.84 -21.72 -31.72
CA GLU A 10 3.91 -22.52 -30.92
C GLU A 10 3.76 -21.97 -29.50
N LEU A 11 4.86 -21.59 -28.83
CA LEU A 11 4.80 -20.96 -27.50
C LEU A 11 4.07 -19.62 -27.51
N LEU A 12 4.30 -18.79 -28.54
CA LEU A 12 3.59 -17.53 -28.72
C LEU A 12 2.09 -17.77 -28.93
N ASN A 13 1.72 -18.76 -29.75
CA ASN A 13 0.33 -19.13 -29.99
C ASN A 13 -0.34 -19.67 -28.72
N VAL A 14 0.32 -20.54 -27.95
CA VAL A 14 -0.20 -21.03 -26.67
C VAL A 14 -0.42 -19.88 -25.68
N HIS A 15 0.51 -18.91 -25.62
CA HIS A 15 0.34 -17.72 -24.78
C HIS A 15 -0.78 -16.80 -25.27
N ILE A 16 -0.91 -16.59 -26.58
CA ILE A 16 -2.00 -15.80 -27.15
C ILE A 16 -3.34 -16.48 -26.89
N PHE A 17 -3.44 -17.81 -27.03
CA PHE A 17 -4.64 -18.56 -26.70
C PHE A 17 -4.98 -18.45 -25.21
N ALA A 18 -4.01 -18.56 -24.30
CA ALA A 18 -4.25 -18.36 -22.86
C ALA A 18 -4.70 -16.93 -22.53
N LEU A 19 -4.16 -15.92 -23.22
CA LEU A 19 -4.56 -14.51 -23.04
C LEU A 19 -5.95 -14.22 -23.60
N LEU A 20 -6.31 -14.82 -24.75
CA LEU A 20 -7.66 -14.74 -25.32
C LEU A 20 -8.69 -15.47 -24.45
N ASP A 21 -8.29 -16.59 -23.83
CA ASP A 21 -9.11 -17.34 -22.89
C ASP A 21 -9.31 -16.56 -21.58
N ASP A 22 -8.30 -15.82 -21.09
CA ASP A 22 -8.43 -14.89 -19.97
C ASP A 22 -9.30 -13.66 -20.32
N GLU A 23 -9.22 -13.16 -21.55
CA GLU A 23 -10.07 -12.06 -22.04
C GLU A 23 -11.53 -12.50 -22.23
N GLN A 24 -11.76 -13.76 -22.64
CA GLN A 24 -13.08 -14.40 -22.67
C GLN A 24 -13.62 -14.70 -21.26
N LYS A 25 -12.79 -15.17 -20.32
CA LYS A 25 -13.17 -15.34 -18.91
C LYS A 25 -13.52 -14.01 -18.23
N GLY A 26 -12.98 -12.89 -18.70
CA GLY A 26 -13.39 -11.55 -18.27
C GLY A 26 -14.84 -11.18 -18.66
N LYS A 27 -15.48 -11.92 -19.57
CA LYS A 27 -16.89 -11.75 -19.95
C LYS A 27 -17.84 -12.74 -19.26
N ASP A 28 -17.33 -13.87 -18.76
CA ASP A 28 -18.12 -14.81 -17.98
C ASP A 28 -18.23 -14.33 -16.53
N LYS A 29 -19.43 -14.43 -15.94
CA LYS A 29 -19.64 -14.10 -14.51
C LYS A 29 -18.76 -14.99 -13.65
N ILE A 30 -17.68 -14.44 -13.11
CA ILE A 30 -16.84 -15.13 -12.14
C ILE A 30 -17.66 -15.26 -10.86
N LYS A 31 -17.96 -16.48 -10.43
CA LYS A 31 -18.68 -16.71 -9.18
C LYS A 31 -17.89 -16.09 -8.03
N ALA A 32 -18.57 -15.36 -7.13
CA ALA A 32 -17.99 -14.81 -5.90
C ALA A 32 -17.60 -15.92 -4.91
N ASN A 33 -16.51 -16.62 -5.18
CA ASN A 33 -16.07 -17.80 -4.42
C ASN A 33 -14.67 -17.63 -3.80
N GLN A 34 -13.92 -16.59 -4.17
CA GLN A 34 -12.63 -16.30 -3.55
C GLN A 34 -12.85 -15.67 -2.16
N PHE A 35 -11.89 -15.86 -1.25
CA PHE A 35 -11.94 -15.27 0.10
C PHE A 35 -13.22 -15.60 0.88
N GLY A 36 -13.79 -16.80 0.69
CA GLY A 36 -15.05 -17.20 1.34
C GLY A 36 -16.30 -16.52 0.78
N GLY A 37 -16.21 -15.94 -0.42
CA GLY A 37 -17.30 -15.26 -1.10
C GLY A 37 -17.71 -13.96 -0.41
N VAL A 38 -18.96 -13.54 -0.61
CA VAL A 38 -19.49 -12.28 -0.05
C VAL A 38 -19.35 -12.21 1.48
N PRO A 39 -19.68 -13.25 2.27
CA PRO A 39 -19.55 -13.17 3.73
C PRO A 39 -18.10 -13.02 4.18
N GLY A 40 -17.18 -13.77 3.57
CA GLY A 40 -15.76 -13.73 3.95
C GLY A 40 -15.12 -12.40 3.59
N VAL A 41 -15.38 -11.87 2.40
CA VAL A 41 -14.94 -10.53 2.00
C VAL A 41 -15.49 -9.44 2.92
N THR A 42 -16.79 -9.49 3.25
CA THR A 42 -17.41 -8.52 4.15
C THR A 42 -16.75 -8.57 5.53
N ALA A 43 -16.45 -9.77 6.02
CA ALA A 43 -15.72 -9.96 7.27
C ALA A 43 -14.28 -9.41 7.19
N MET A 44 -13.61 -9.49 6.04
CA MET A 44 -12.26 -8.94 5.86
C MET A 44 -12.25 -7.41 5.79
N ILE A 45 -13.20 -6.79 5.08
CA ILE A 45 -13.34 -5.33 4.98
C ILE A 45 -13.45 -4.69 6.36
N ILE A 46 -14.20 -5.31 7.28
CA ILE A 46 -14.42 -4.81 8.63
C ILE A 46 -13.35 -5.33 9.61
N GLY A 47 -13.04 -6.62 9.52
CA GLY A 47 -12.18 -7.33 10.48
C GLY A 47 -10.71 -6.95 10.38
N LEU A 48 -10.18 -6.67 9.19
CA LEU A 48 -8.76 -6.31 9.04
C LEU A 48 -8.45 -4.95 9.71
N PRO A 49 -9.19 -3.86 9.46
CA PRO A 49 -9.02 -2.62 10.22
C PRO A 49 -9.15 -2.81 11.73
N LEU A 50 -10.18 -3.55 12.18
CA LEU A 50 -10.39 -3.83 13.61
C LEU A 50 -9.23 -4.60 14.23
N SER A 51 -8.65 -5.56 13.50
CA SER A 51 -7.48 -6.31 13.99
C SER A 51 -6.26 -5.40 14.19
N LEU A 52 -6.06 -4.42 13.31
CA LEU A 52 -4.98 -3.43 13.45
C LEU A 52 -5.21 -2.52 14.67
N PHE A 53 -6.45 -2.05 14.87
CA PHE A 53 -6.79 -1.27 16.06
C PHE A 53 -6.66 -2.09 17.35
N TYR A 54 -6.98 -3.38 17.30
CA TYR A 54 -6.78 -4.29 18.42
C TYR A 54 -5.31 -4.50 18.77
N LEU A 55 -4.45 -4.72 17.78
CA LEU A 55 -3.00 -4.81 18.02
C LEU A 55 -2.45 -3.49 18.57
N SER A 56 -2.90 -2.35 18.03
CA SER A 56 -2.57 -1.02 18.54
C SER A 56 -3.04 -0.82 19.99
N TYR A 57 -4.24 -1.29 20.33
CA TYR A 57 -4.75 -1.28 21.70
C TYR A 57 -3.88 -2.11 22.64
N CYS A 58 -3.54 -3.34 22.26
CA CYS A 58 -2.65 -4.19 23.05
C CYS A 58 -1.29 -3.53 23.27
N LEU A 59 -0.71 -2.92 22.25
CA LEU A 59 0.59 -2.24 22.34
C LEU A 59 0.56 -0.98 23.19
N THR A 60 -0.54 -0.22 23.15
CA THR A 60 -0.63 1.08 23.82
C THR A 60 -1.11 1.00 25.26
N GLN A 61 -1.91 -0.01 25.61
CA GLN A 61 -2.38 -0.22 26.99
C GLN A 61 -1.45 -1.11 27.82
N ASN A 62 -0.67 -1.99 27.19
CA ASN A 62 0.31 -2.83 27.87
C ASN A 62 1.72 -2.26 27.72
N HIS A 63 1.99 -1.19 28.48
CA HIS A 63 3.29 -0.50 28.46
C HIS A 63 4.49 -1.42 28.73
N ASP A 64 4.31 -2.54 29.44
CA ASP A 64 5.42 -3.36 29.95
C ASP A 64 5.56 -4.77 29.35
N SER A 65 4.55 -5.32 28.67
CA SER A 65 4.52 -6.76 28.38
C SER A 65 4.09 -7.17 26.97
N GLY A 66 3.50 -6.27 26.18
CA GLY A 66 3.01 -6.60 24.83
C GLY A 66 2.00 -7.76 24.79
N THR A 67 1.32 -8.03 25.91
CA THR A 67 0.37 -9.14 26.03
C THR A 67 -0.89 -8.88 25.22
N LEU A 68 -1.59 -9.97 24.85
CA LEU A 68 -2.89 -9.89 24.20
C LEU A 68 -3.97 -9.57 25.23
N LEU A 69 -4.71 -8.49 25.01
CA LEU A 69 -5.83 -8.08 25.86
C LEU A 69 -7.15 -8.69 25.39
N ASN A 70 -8.16 -8.70 26.26
CA ASN A 70 -9.49 -9.11 25.83
C ASN A 70 -10.10 -8.04 24.90
N PRO A 71 -10.43 -8.37 23.63
CA PRO A 71 -11.00 -7.41 22.68
C PRO A 71 -12.48 -7.11 22.94
N PHE A 72 -13.18 -7.88 23.78
CA PHE A 72 -14.61 -7.71 24.06
C PHE A 72 -14.87 -6.81 25.26
N THR A 73 -13.97 -5.85 25.50
CA THR A 73 -13.96 -4.95 26.65
C THR A 73 -14.47 -3.56 26.24
N ILE A 74 -15.14 -2.87 27.16
CA ILE A 74 -15.68 -1.52 26.90
C ILE A 74 -14.55 -0.51 26.63
N GLU A 75 -13.42 -0.75 27.27
CA GLU A 75 -12.17 -0.02 27.14
C GLU A 75 -11.63 -0.06 25.71
N PHE A 76 -11.72 -1.21 25.03
CA PHE A 76 -11.31 -1.32 23.63
C PHE A 76 -12.19 -0.46 22.70
N TYR A 77 -13.51 -0.48 22.91
CA TYR A 77 -14.43 0.34 22.12
C TYR A 77 -14.20 1.84 22.37
N HIS A 78 -14.01 2.25 23.62
CA HIS A 78 -13.65 3.63 23.94
C HIS A 78 -12.32 4.03 23.32
N TYR A 79 -11.30 3.18 23.38
CA TYR A 79 -10.01 3.43 22.74
C TYR A 79 -10.17 3.75 21.26
N ILE A 80 -10.93 2.94 20.51
CA ILE A 80 -11.18 3.19 19.08
C ILE A 80 -11.87 4.53 18.88
N ILE A 81 -12.94 4.83 19.64
CA ILE A 81 -13.68 6.08 19.49
C ILE A 81 -12.77 7.28 19.80
N ASP A 82 -11.99 7.20 20.88
CA ASP A 82 -11.14 8.28 21.35
C ASP A 82 -10.02 8.60 20.36
N ILE A 83 -9.34 7.59 19.78
CA ILE A 83 -8.29 7.85 18.78
C ILE A 83 -8.86 8.50 17.50
N HIS A 84 -10.08 8.15 17.09
CA HIS A 84 -10.74 8.76 15.93
C HIS A 84 -11.16 10.21 16.22
N ILE A 85 -11.78 10.45 17.38
CA ILE A 85 -12.15 11.80 17.81
C ILE A 85 -10.90 12.66 17.95
N LYS A 86 -9.83 12.15 18.58
CA LYS A 86 -8.56 12.86 18.75
C LYS A 86 -7.95 13.24 17.40
N LEU A 87 -7.95 12.33 16.42
CA LEU A 87 -7.46 12.62 15.07
C LEU A 87 -8.26 13.77 14.42
N ILE A 88 -9.59 13.72 14.46
CA ILE A 88 -10.44 14.69 13.75
C ILE A 88 -10.44 16.07 14.44
N THR A 89 -10.40 16.10 15.78
CA THR A 89 -10.57 17.34 16.54
C THR A 89 -9.26 18.09 16.77
N THR A 90 -8.23 17.39 17.26
CA THR A 90 -7.01 18.02 17.78
C THR A 90 -5.79 17.74 16.91
N HIS A 91 -5.78 16.62 16.17
CA HIS A 91 -4.61 16.15 15.42
C HIS A 91 -4.85 16.01 13.91
N TYR A 92 -5.76 16.81 13.34
CA TYR A 92 -6.10 16.74 11.91
C TYR A 92 -4.90 17.04 10.99
N HIS A 93 -3.90 17.76 11.51
CA HIS A 93 -2.63 18.03 10.83
C HIS A 93 -1.87 16.75 10.45
N ILE A 94 -2.09 15.63 11.15
CA ILE A 94 -1.50 14.33 10.81
C ILE A 94 -2.03 13.82 9.46
N ILE A 95 -3.32 14.03 9.19
CA ILE A 95 -3.92 13.70 7.88
C ILE A 95 -3.24 14.54 6.80
N LEU A 96 -3.02 15.83 7.06
CA LEU A 96 -2.34 16.71 6.12
C LEU A 96 -0.90 16.25 5.86
N ILE A 97 -0.14 15.88 6.90
CA ILE A 97 1.23 15.34 6.76
C ILE A 97 1.22 14.07 5.91
N LEU A 98 0.28 13.16 6.14
CA LEU A 98 0.16 11.93 5.35
C LEU A 98 -0.17 12.23 3.88
N ILE A 99 -1.09 13.17 3.62
CA ILE A 99 -1.41 13.61 2.25
C ILE A 99 -0.18 14.26 1.60
N CYS A 100 0.53 15.15 2.30
CA CYS A 100 1.76 15.76 1.81
C CYS A 100 2.82 14.71 1.48
N TYR A 101 2.95 13.68 2.32
CA TYR A 101 3.85 12.55 2.07
C TYR A 101 3.43 11.77 0.81
N LEU A 102 2.15 11.44 0.63
CA LEU A 102 1.67 10.77 -0.57
C LEU A 102 1.90 11.60 -1.83
N LEU A 103 1.64 12.92 -1.77
CA LEU A 103 1.87 13.84 -2.89
C LEU A 103 3.36 13.97 -3.21
N PHE A 104 4.22 14.01 -2.20
CA PHE A 104 5.67 13.98 -2.37
C PHE A 104 6.13 12.67 -3.04
N GLN A 105 5.62 11.52 -2.60
CA GLN A 105 5.94 10.24 -3.27
C GLN A 105 5.44 10.22 -4.71
N ALA A 106 4.23 10.74 -4.97
CA ALA A 106 3.68 10.82 -6.31
C ALA A 106 4.50 11.76 -7.21
N SER A 107 4.95 12.90 -6.69
CA SER A 107 5.79 13.85 -7.44
C SER A 107 7.15 13.23 -7.79
N LEU A 108 7.80 12.54 -6.85
CA LEU A 108 9.03 11.78 -7.13
C LEU A 108 8.80 10.73 -8.21
N ALA A 109 7.72 9.95 -8.13
CA ALA A 109 7.40 8.93 -9.11
C ALA A 109 7.22 9.51 -10.54
N ILE A 110 6.67 10.72 -10.66
CA ILE A 110 6.40 11.38 -11.94
C ILE A 110 7.63 12.10 -12.49
N MET A 111 8.33 12.87 -11.65
CA MET A 111 9.35 13.85 -12.05
C MET A 111 10.75 13.27 -12.17
N LEU A 112 11.06 12.22 -11.40
CA LEU A 112 12.41 11.67 -11.39
C LEU A 112 12.75 10.96 -12.72
N PRO A 113 14.00 11.11 -13.21
CA PRO A 113 14.52 10.31 -14.31
C PRO A 113 14.21 8.83 -14.09
N SER A 114 13.64 8.19 -15.11
CA SER A 114 13.16 6.82 -15.02
C SER A 114 13.49 6.03 -16.26
N ARG A 115 13.78 4.74 -16.05
CA ARG A 115 13.80 3.76 -17.14
C ARG A 115 12.37 3.30 -17.38
N ILE A 116 11.90 3.37 -18.62
CA ILE A 116 10.58 2.86 -18.99
C ILE A 116 10.72 1.38 -19.34
N VAL A 117 9.90 0.53 -18.73
CA VAL A 117 9.88 -0.92 -18.95
C VAL A 117 8.46 -1.37 -19.28
N LEU A 118 8.35 -2.31 -20.23
CA LEU A 118 7.09 -2.93 -20.59
C LEU A 118 6.70 -3.97 -19.54
N GLY A 119 5.49 -3.84 -19.01
CA GLY A 119 4.91 -4.79 -18.08
C GLY A 119 4.51 -6.12 -18.73
N THR A 120 3.85 -6.95 -17.93
CA THR A 120 3.33 -8.24 -18.38
C THR A 120 2.26 -8.06 -19.45
N PRO A 121 2.09 -9.02 -20.38
CA PRO A 121 0.96 -9.06 -21.30
C PRO A 121 -0.38 -8.93 -20.54
N ILE A 122 -1.24 -8.01 -20.99
CA ILE A 122 -2.57 -7.80 -20.40
C ILE A 122 -3.73 -8.15 -21.35
N GLY A 123 -3.43 -8.49 -22.60
CA GLY A 123 -4.40 -8.82 -23.64
C GLY A 123 -3.80 -8.64 -25.02
N VAL A 124 -4.65 -8.56 -26.04
CA VAL A 124 -4.25 -8.33 -27.44
C VAL A 124 -4.91 -7.04 -27.94
N ASN A 125 -4.14 -6.18 -28.60
CA ASN A 125 -4.67 -4.98 -29.26
C ASN A 125 -5.54 -5.38 -30.46
N GLN A 126 -6.35 -4.45 -30.95
CA GLN A 126 -7.19 -4.66 -32.15
C GLN A 126 -6.35 -5.07 -33.38
N ASP A 127 -5.07 -4.67 -33.42
CA ASP A 127 -4.12 -5.01 -34.48
C ASP A 127 -3.47 -6.41 -34.33
N GLY A 128 -3.88 -7.22 -33.36
CA GLY A 128 -3.33 -8.56 -33.11
C GLY A 128 -2.02 -8.59 -32.31
N ASN A 129 -1.47 -7.42 -31.95
CA ASN A 129 -0.24 -7.32 -31.14
C ASN A 129 -0.52 -7.46 -29.64
N ILE A 130 0.41 -8.04 -28.89
CA ILE A 130 0.29 -8.18 -27.44
C ILE A 130 0.24 -6.81 -26.76
N LYS A 131 -0.83 -6.53 -26.02
CA LYS A 131 -1.01 -5.31 -25.24
C LYS A 131 -0.15 -5.38 -23.98
N ARG A 132 0.73 -4.40 -23.80
CA ARG A 132 1.57 -4.22 -22.61
C ARG A 132 1.47 -2.78 -22.12
N LEU A 133 1.68 -2.60 -20.83
CA LEU A 133 1.64 -1.29 -20.20
C LEU A 133 3.06 -0.80 -19.89
N ASP A 134 3.30 0.48 -20.13
CA ASP A 134 4.56 1.12 -19.76
C ASP A 134 4.59 1.41 -18.25
N TYR A 135 5.75 1.14 -17.64
CA TYR A 135 6.04 1.43 -16.24
C TYR A 135 7.34 2.23 -16.11
N LYS A 136 7.27 3.35 -15.39
CA LYS A 136 8.45 4.17 -15.04
C LYS A 136 9.12 3.60 -13.80
N LEU A 137 10.36 3.13 -13.95
CA LEU A 137 11.17 2.61 -12.87
C LEU A 137 12.16 3.68 -12.39
N ASN A 138 11.87 4.26 -11.24
CA ASN A 138 12.72 5.18 -10.48
C ASN A 138 12.59 4.91 -8.96
N GLY A 139 12.37 3.63 -8.61
CA GLY A 139 12.16 3.11 -7.25
C GLY A 139 13.24 3.58 -6.28
N LEU A 140 14.45 3.06 -6.52
CA LEU A 140 15.63 3.32 -5.71
C LEU A 140 15.97 4.81 -5.57
N MET A 141 15.83 5.61 -6.64
CA MET A 141 16.14 7.03 -6.57
C MET A 141 15.13 7.79 -5.69
N ALA A 142 13.85 7.47 -5.79
CA ALA A 142 12.84 8.07 -4.90
C ALA A 142 13.01 7.60 -3.45
N TYR A 143 13.38 6.33 -3.25
CA TYR A 143 13.72 5.76 -1.95
C TYR A 143 14.82 6.59 -1.29
N LEU A 144 15.97 6.77 -1.95
CA LEU A 144 17.10 7.56 -1.43
C LEU A 144 16.72 9.03 -1.16
N LEU A 145 16.03 9.68 -2.10
CA LEU A 145 15.59 11.07 -1.92
C LEU A 145 14.60 11.25 -0.78
N THR A 146 13.79 10.23 -0.49
CA THR A 146 12.87 10.25 0.65
C THR A 146 13.61 10.25 1.97
N PHE A 147 14.68 9.44 2.13
CA PHE A 147 15.50 9.50 3.34
C PHE A 147 16.30 10.78 3.45
N ILE A 148 16.81 11.31 2.35
CA ILE A 148 17.50 12.60 2.34
C ILE A 148 16.53 13.71 2.78
N ALA A 149 15.31 13.73 2.25
CA ALA A 149 14.29 14.69 2.65
C ALA A 149 13.94 14.54 4.13
N TYR A 150 13.72 13.32 4.62
CA TYR A 150 13.47 13.07 6.03
C TYR A 150 14.64 13.52 6.91
N TYR A 151 15.88 13.24 6.51
CA TYR A 151 17.08 13.67 7.23
C TYR A 151 17.16 15.19 7.31
N ILE A 152 16.96 15.88 6.19
CA ILE A 152 16.98 17.35 6.12
C ILE A 152 15.91 17.96 7.02
N ILE A 153 14.68 17.44 6.99
CA ILE A 153 13.56 17.97 7.78
C ILE A 153 13.78 17.75 9.28
N CYS A 154 14.21 16.55 9.69
CA CYS A 154 14.28 16.17 11.10
C CYS A 154 15.60 16.54 11.79
N TYR A 155 16.73 16.42 11.09
CA TYR A 155 18.06 16.56 11.69
C TYR A 155 18.81 17.82 11.26
N HIS A 156 18.51 18.39 10.08
CA HIS A 156 19.16 19.63 9.65
C HIS A 156 18.35 20.86 10.04
N TYR A 157 17.06 20.91 9.69
CA TYR A 157 16.19 22.05 10.00
C TYR A 157 15.42 21.90 11.32
N HIS A 158 15.35 20.69 11.88
CA HIS A 158 14.58 20.38 13.10
C HIS A 158 13.12 20.86 13.04
N THR A 159 12.53 20.93 11.84
CA THR A 159 11.15 21.40 11.65
C THR A 159 10.14 20.40 12.20
N ILE A 160 10.45 19.10 12.09
CA ILE A 160 9.64 18.01 12.63
C ILE A 160 10.55 17.13 13.49
N PRO A 161 10.16 16.77 14.73
CA PRO A 161 10.93 15.85 15.56
C PRO A 161 11.17 14.51 14.86
N SER A 162 12.36 13.93 14.99
CA SER A 162 12.64 12.59 14.44
C SER A 162 11.72 11.51 15.04
N THR A 163 11.23 11.70 16.27
CA THR A 163 10.27 10.81 16.94
C THR A 163 8.82 11.00 16.50
N PHE A 164 8.53 11.99 15.64
CA PHE A 164 7.16 12.38 15.30
C PHE A 164 6.29 11.21 14.80
N LEU A 165 6.85 10.34 13.95
CA LEU A 165 6.10 9.19 13.41
C LEU A 165 5.80 8.16 14.50
N ALA A 166 6.77 7.88 15.39
CA ALA A 166 6.57 6.99 16.53
C ALA A 166 5.55 7.55 17.53
N ASP A 167 5.66 8.84 17.86
CA ASP A 167 4.76 9.53 18.79
C ASP A 167 3.30 9.54 18.30
N ASN A 168 3.11 9.60 16.99
CA ASN A 168 1.80 9.69 16.34
C ASN A 168 1.38 8.40 15.63
N PHE A 169 2.02 7.26 15.93
CA PHE A 169 1.82 6.01 15.20
C PHE A 169 0.36 5.57 15.14
N THR A 170 -0.35 5.61 16.27
CA THR A 170 -1.76 5.21 16.35
C THR A 170 -2.68 6.13 15.54
N LEU A 171 -2.39 7.43 15.53
CA LEU A 171 -3.12 8.43 14.77
C LEU A 171 -2.82 8.30 13.27
N LEU A 172 -1.58 8.00 12.89
CA LEU A 172 -1.19 7.66 11.51
C LEU A 172 -1.89 6.40 11.02
N LEU A 173 -2.08 5.40 11.89
CA LEU A 173 -2.81 4.17 11.58
C LEU A 173 -4.28 4.47 11.27
N VAL A 174 -4.95 5.27 12.11
CA VAL A 174 -6.34 5.73 11.85
C VAL A 174 -6.41 6.54 10.55
N ALA A 175 -5.52 7.53 10.38
CA ALA A 175 -5.50 8.39 9.20
C ALA A 175 -5.28 7.59 7.91
N SER A 176 -4.34 6.64 7.92
CA SER A 176 -4.06 5.75 6.79
C SER A 176 -5.24 4.84 6.49
N ASN A 177 -5.94 4.34 7.53
CA ASN A 177 -7.12 3.51 7.34
C ASN A 177 -8.25 4.29 6.67
N ILE A 178 -8.61 5.48 7.18
CA ILE A 178 -9.61 6.35 6.56
C ILE A 178 -9.24 6.68 5.11
N LEU A 179 -7.98 7.05 4.88
CA LEU A 179 -7.48 7.42 3.56
C LEU A 179 -7.52 6.24 2.58
N SER A 180 -7.24 5.01 3.04
CA SER A 180 -7.31 3.81 2.21
C SER A 180 -8.74 3.54 1.70
N PHE A 181 -9.76 3.73 2.54
CA PHE A 181 -11.16 3.63 2.12
C PHE A 181 -11.53 4.73 1.12
N ILE A 182 -11.10 5.97 1.37
CA ILE A 182 -11.33 7.10 0.45
C ILE A 182 -10.67 6.81 -0.92
N ILE A 183 -9.44 6.32 -0.94
CA ILE A 183 -8.72 5.97 -2.17
C ILE A 183 -9.42 4.81 -2.88
N ALA A 184 -9.84 3.77 -2.17
CA ALA A 184 -10.55 2.64 -2.77
C ALA A 184 -11.86 3.07 -3.45
N ILE A 185 -12.64 3.94 -2.78
CA ILE A 185 -13.85 4.54 -3.36
C ILE A 185 -13.47 5.40 -4.59
N GLY A 186 -12.43 6.23 -4.48
CA GLY A 186 -11.95 7.08 -5.58
C GLY A 186 -11.53 6.27 -6.82
N VAL A 187 -10.82 5.15 -6.62
CA VAL A 187 -10.43 4.22 -7.69
C VAL A 187 -11.66 3.55 -8.32
N SER A 188 -12.68 3.24 -7.52
CA SER A 188 -13.94 2.68 -8.01
C SER A 188 -14.68 3.66 -8.92
N ILE A 189 -14.75 4.94 -8.52
CA ILE A 189 -15.32 6.02 -9.33
C ILE A 189 -14.51 6.22 -10.62
N LEU A 190 -13.18 6.21 -10.52
CA LEU A 190 -12.29 6.36 -11.67
C LEU A 190 -12.51 5.24 -12.70
N ALA A 191 -12.68 3.99 -12.25
CA ALA A 191 -12.96 2.86 -13.13
C ALA A 191 -14.27 3.05 -13.92
N TYR A 192 -15.30 3.59 -13.25
CA TYR A 192 -16.57 3.91 -13.89
C TYR A 192 -16.41 5.00 -14.96
N GLN A 193 -15.72 6.10 -14.62
CA GLN A 193 -15.50 7.22 -15.54
C GLN A 193 -14.68 6.83 -16.79
N GLN A 194 -13.75 5.89 -16.63
CA GLN A 194 -12.90 5.42 -17.73
C GLN A 194 -13.54 4.31 -18.57
N ASN A 195 -14.79 3.90 -18.28
CA ASN A 195 -15.44 2.73 -18.89
C ASN A 195 -14.56 1.46 -18.83
N ASN A 196 -13.72 1.34 -17.80
CA ASN A 196 -12.80 0.23 -17.58
C ASN A 196 -13.15 -0.53 -16.29
N TYR A 197 -14.44 -0.51 -15.94
CA TYR A 197 -14.98 -1.20 -14.79
C TYR A 197 -15.26 -2.67 -15.15
N GLN A 198 -14.89 -3.57 -14.26
CA GLN A 198 -15.13 -5.01 -14.37
C GLN A 198 -15.93 -5.44 -13.14
N PHE A 199 -17.23 -5.68 -13.31
CA PHE A 199 -18.06 -6.26 -12.25
C PHE A 199 -17.85 -7.78 -12.23
N ILE A 200 -17.07 -8.24 -11.27
CA ILE A 200 -16.67 -9.65 -11.17
C ILE A 200 -17.89 -10.49 -10.77
N SER A 201 -18.66 -10.04 -9.77
CA SER A 201 -19.75 -10.82 -9.17
C SER A 201 -21.12 -10.12 -9.13
N GLN A 202 -21.18 -8.81 -9.40
CA GLN A 202 -22.37 -7.97 -9.24
C GLN A 202 -22.82 -7.79 -7.78
N ASN A 203 -21.99 -8.19 -6.81
CA ASN A 203 -22.19 -7.88 -5.40
C ASN A 203 -21.28 -6.73 -4.97
N LEU A 204 -21.87 -5.68 -4.39
CA LEU A 204 -21.15 -4.46 -4.02
C LEU A 204 -19.93 -4.73 -3.12
N MET A 205 -20.08 -5.54 -2.06
CA MET A 205 -18.99 -5.78 -1.11
C MET A 205 -17.87 -6.61 -1.73
N TYR A 206 -18.24 -7.64 -2.51
CA TYR A 206 -17.26 -8.49 -3.18
C TYR A 206 -16.49 -7.73 -4.26
N ASP A 207 -17.19 -6.97 -5.10
CA ASP A 207 -16.56 -6.19 -6.18
C ASP A 207 -15.75 -5.01 -5.63
N PHE A 208 -16.15 -4.42 -4.49
CA PHE A 208 -15.36 -3.41 -3.79
C PHE A 208 -14.01 -3.98 -3.30
N TRP A 209 -14.02 -5.16 -2.69
CA TRP A 209 -12.80 -5.84 -2.21
C TRP A 209 -11.86 -6.26 -3.34
N MET A 210 -12.43 -6.84 -4.40
CA MET A 210 -11.64 -7.29 -5.55
C MET A 210 -11.15 -6.13 -6.42
N GLY A 211 -11.84 -4.99 -6.35
CA GLY A 211 -11.58 -3.81 -7.16
C GLY A 211 -12.29 -3.88 -8.53
N TYR A 212 -12.65 -2.70 -9.04
CA TYR A 212 -13.36 -2.55 -10.31
C TYR A 212 -12.43 -2.45 -11.53
N SER A 213 -11.14 -2.25 -11.34
CA SER A 213 -10.18 -2.14 -12.46
C SER A 213 -8.88 -2.86 -12.13
N ARG A 214 -8.34 -3.61 -13.10
CA ARG A 214 -7.12 -4.40 -12.93
C ARG A 214 -5.87 -3.55 -12.70
N ASN A 215 -5.77 -2.43 -13.42
CA ASN A 215 -4.64 -1.47 -13.36
C ASN A 215 -5.22 -0.04 -13.45
N PRO A 216 -5.77 0.51 -12.36
CA PRO A 216 -6.34 1.84 -12.36
C PRO A 216 -5.25 2.88 -12.61
N ARG A 217 -5.43 3.71 -13.64
CA ARG A 217 -4.44 4.69 -14.09
C ARG A 217 -4.99 6.09 -14.14
N LEU A 218 -4.21 7.06 -13.69
CA LEU A 218 -4.39 8.47 -13.99
C LEU A 218 -3.39 8.83 -15.09
N TYR A 219 -3.84 8.87 -16.34
CA TYR A 219 -2.96 8.98 -17.51
C TYR A 219 -1.88 7.88 -17.53
N ASN A 220 -0.61 8.25 -17.40
CA ASN A 220 0.52 7.31 -17.37
C ASN A 220 0.94 6.93 -15.93
N PHE A 221 0.15 7.31 -14.92
CA PHE A 221 0.42 7.01 -13.52
C PHE A 221 -0.43 5.83 -13.05
N ASP A 222 0.22 4.70 -12.79
CA ASP A 222 -0.41 3.46 -12.35
C ASP A 222 -0.54 3.44 -10.82
N LEU A 223 -1.79 3.51 -10.33
CA LEU A 223 -2.08 3.63 -8.90
C LEU A 223 -1.74 2.33 -8.16
N LYS A 224 -1.98 1.17 -8.80
CA LYS A 224 -1.63 -0.13 -8.23
C LYS A 224 -0.12 -0.23 -8.02
N PHE A 225 0.66 0.07 -9.07
CA PHE A 225 2.11 0.05 -8.99
C PHE A 225 2.67 1.09 -8.01
N PHE A 226 2.04 2.27 -7.93
CA PHE A 226 2.44 3.31 -6.97
C PHE A 226 2.24 2.86 -5.52
N PHE A 227 1.05 2.41 -5.15
CA PHE A 227 0.73 2.03 -3.77
C PHE A 227 1.42 0.75 -3.32
N GLU A 228 1.75 -0.16 -4.24
CA GLU A 228 2.50 -1.38 -3.95
C GLU A 228 3.89 -1.08 -3.37
N GLY A 229 4.64 -0.23 -4.06
CA GLY A 229 6.05 -0.01 -3.72
C GLY A 229 6.28 1.25 -2.90
N ARG A 230 5.63 2.37 -3.19
CA ARG A 230 6.16 3.71 -2.86
C ARG A 230 5.83 4.16 -1.44
N PRO A 231 4.57 4.55 -1.13
CA PRO A 231 4.30 5.13 0.17
C PRO A 231 4.37 4.11 1.30
N GLY A 232 4.06 2.83 1.05
CA GLY A 232 4.05 1.80 2.09
C GLY A 232 5.46 1.42 2.56
N LEU A 233 6.28 0.91 1.64
CA LEU A 233 7.61 0.37 1.99
C LEU A 233 8.58 1.45 2.48
N MET A 234 8.52 2.65 1.90
CA MET A 234 9.38 3.75 2.37
C MET A 234 8.95 4.24 3.76
N LEU A 235 7.64 4.41 3.99
CA LEU A 235 7.13 4.83 5.31
C LEU A 235 7.43 3.79 6.39
N TRP A 236 7.43 2.50 6.07
CA TRP A 236 7.82 1.44 6.99
C TRP A 236 9.24 1.66 7.54
N ILE A 237 10.22 1.96 6.68
CA ILE A 237 11.58 2.22 7.15
C ILE A 237 11.67 3.54 7.93
N LEU A 238 10.96 4.58 7.51
CA LEU A 238 10.91 5.84 8.26
C LEU A 238 10.32 5.65 9.67
N LEU A 239 9.29 4.81 9.80
CA LEU A 239 8.73 4.42 11.09
C LEU A 239 9.76 3.71 11.96
N ASN A 240 10.52 2.75 11.42
CA ASN A 240 11.58 2.07 12.17
C ASN A 240 12.64 3.04 12.69
N ILE A 241 13.10 3.97 11.86
CA ILE A 241 14.06 5.01 12.26
C ILE A 241 13.46 5.86 13.39
N SER A 242 12.20 6.26 13.27
CA SER A 242 11.49 7.03 14.29
C SER A 242 11.34 6.25 15.61
N PHE A 243 11.09 4.94 15.55
CA PHE A 243 11.02 4.09 16.73
C PHE A 243 12.38 3.91 17.42
N ILE A 244 13.48 3.85 16.68
CA ILE A 244 14.84 3.87 17.25
C ILE A 244 15.06 5.18 18.01
N GLU A 245 14.76 6.33 17.40
CA GLU A 245 14.92 7.62 18.07
C GLU A 245 13.99 7.74 19.29
N LYS A 246 12.79 7.17 19.22
CA LYS A 246 11.87 7.16 20.36
C LYS A 246 12.41 6.31 21.52
N GLN A 247 12.98 5.15 21.22
CA GLN A 247 13.62 4.32 22.24
C GLN A 247 14.81 5.06 22.86
N LYS A 248 15.67 5.67 22.02
CA LYS A 248 16.79 6.48 22.48
C LYS A 248 16.35 7.61 23.40
N GLN A 249 15.23 8.27 23.11
CA GLN A 249 14.64 9.30 23.96
C GLN A 249 14.16 8.74 25.31
N ASN A 250 13.54 7.56 25.33
CA ASN A 250 12.95 6.96 26.53
C ASN A 250 13.97 6.29 27.46
N PHE A 251 15.14 5.89 26.94
CA PHE A 251 16.17 5.12 27.67
C PHE A 251 17.50 5.87 27.76
N ASP A 252 17.47 7.18 28.01
CA ASP A 252 18.65 8.03 28.27
C ASP A 252 19.78 7.88 27.22
N GLY A 253 19.40 7.85 25.95
CA GLY A 253 20.34 7.71 24.83
C GLY A 253 20.70 6.28 24.43
N HIS A 254 20.16 5.27 25.10
CA HIS A 254 20.42 3.87 24.80
C HIS A 254 19.40 3.29 23.80
N TYR A 255 19.87 2.39 22.95
CA TYR A 255 19.03 1.59 22.05
C TYR A 255 19.33 0.10 22.27
N SER A 256 18.31 -0.73 22.12
CA SER A 256 18.46 -2.18 22.24
C SER A 256 19.09 -2.75 20.97
N LEU A 257 19.89 -3.80 21.12
CA LEU A 257 20.46 -4.48 19.95
C LEU A 257 19.35 -5.04 19.05
N SER A 258 18.24 -5.49 19.63
CA SER A 258 17.10 -6.04 18.91
C SER A 258 16.46 -5.04 17.95
N ILE A 259 16.26 -3.76 18.35
CA ILE A 259 15.65 -2.75 17.47
C ILE A 259 16.56 -2.40 16.29
N ILE A 260 17.87 -2.44 16.50
CA ILE A 260 18.85 -2.22 15.43
C ILE A 260 18.82 -3.37 14.45
N ILE A 261 18.91 -4.61 14.93
CA ILE A 261 18.96 -5.79 14.07
C ILE A 261 17.70 -5.87 13.20
N ILE A 262 16.52 -5.72 13.80
CA ILE A 262 15.26 -5.79 13.04
C ILE A 262 15.17 -4.66 12.01
N THR A 263 15.60 -3.44 12.37
CA THR A 263 15.59 -2.32 11.45
C THR A 263 16.57 -2.52 10.29
N ILE A 264 17.77 -3.03 10.55
CA ILE A 264 18.75 -3.35 9.49
C ILE A 264 18.20 -4.42 8.53
N PHE A 265 17.63 -5.51 9.05
CA PHE A 265 17.05 -6.54 8.19
C PHE A 265 15.88 -6.01 7.34
N GLN A 266 15.04 -5.15 7.91
CA GLN A 266 13.95 -4.54 7.17
C GLN A 266 14.44 -3.53 6.13
N ILE A 267 15.49 -2.76 6.44
CA ILE A 267 16.17 -1.89 5.45
C ILE A 267 16.73 -2.72 4.30
N LEU A 268 17.41 -3.82 4.59
CA LEU A 268 17.96 -4.71 3.55
C LEU A 268 16.85 -5.28 2.67
N PHE A 269 15.76 -5.77 3.27
CA PHE A 269 14.60 -6.28 2.54
C PHE A 269 13.98 -5.23 1.61
N VAL A 270 13.73 -4.02 2.13
CA VAL A 270 13.13 -2.94 1.32
C VAL A 270 14.10 -2.43 0.26
N THR A 271 15.40 -2.44 0.53
CA THR A 271 16.42 -2.04 -0.46
C THR A 271 16.52 -3.07 -1.59
N ASP A 272 16.49 -4.37 -1.26
CA ASP A 272 16.49 -5.46 -2.26
C ASP A 272 15.24 -5.45 -3.16
N TYR A 273 14.11 -4.96 -2.62
CA TYR A 273 12.88 -4.77 -3.41
C TYR A 273 13.05 -3.73 -4.55
N TYR A 274 13.91 -2.72 -4.39
CA TYR A 274 14.01 -1.56 -5.31
C TYR A 274 15.15 -1.63 -6.32
#